data_AF-A0A949AN62-F1
#
_entry.id   AF-A0A949AN62-F1
#
_cell.length_a   1.000
_cell.length_b   1.000
_cell.length_c   1.000
_cell.angle_alpha   90.00
_cell.angle_beta   90.00
_cell.angle_gamma   90.00
#
_symmetry.space_group_name_H-M   'P 1'
#
loop_
_entity.id
_entity.type
_entity.pdbx_description
1 polymer ?
#
loop_
_entity_poly.entity_id
_entity_poly.type
_entity_poly.pdbx_seq_one_letter_code
_entity_poly.pdbx_strand_id
1 'polypeptide(L)'
;MKVKFSVLPLLALVMMVLPIIPQAQAQETASAPTITLDKTSLANGGEITVSGQAPAGAQVYVEVYAADKKVRANRFDGKKDPKTGKIPYKFYLTHEMPAFYKILVPKDMAPELDKAKAAGKDWKYSEVLKKTGADAAYSAPAKIMIDSYQATIMASIIGSRGKLLDAMDEKATKSESMKLVKGRFRGVGKLLGANVETTPTGAYTAKVTLPAGQAPGKYNVTVTAVTERIKDGDKETVKKVKSESASFENKVSFPTVYLASAGTSINLIYPFILCLCISIFGVLMGAGGGFILNPILVTLFPLPHTIVAGTVMPTVLFSQGSGIYNYSKIKFINWKLGVGIGCAMLLGGFIGPKLTEMITLDQFKFAFGWILIVLAGLMFWQTTPGYLEKNKKEQAILKEFKKRAEEAAAKGN
;
A
#
# COMPACT_ATOMS: atom_id res chain seq x y z
N MET A 1 -95.90 0.45 24.48
CA MET A 1 -94.98 0.85 25.58
C MET A 1 -93.60 0.26 25.29
N LYS A 2 -92.61 1.08 24.94
CA LYS A 2 -91.19 0.67 24.82
C LYS A 2 -90.36 1.59 25.71
N VAL A 3 -89.70 1.02 26.71
CA VAL A 3 -88.85 1.71 27.70
C VAL A 3 -87.40 1.58 27.27
N LYS A 4 -86.66 2.70 27.30
CA LYS A 4 -85.21 2.83 27.07
C LYS A 4 -84.43 2.34 28.29
N PHE A 5 -83.32 1.63 28.08
CA PHE A 5 -82.23 1.54 29.05
C PHE A 5 -80.87 1.66 28.33
N SER A 6 -80.08 2.64 28.79
CA SER A 6 -78.77 3.02 28.26
C SER A 6 -77.66 2.25 28.99
N VAL A 7 -76.78 1.60 28.23
CA VAL A 7 -75.63 0.84 28.72
C VAL A 7 -74.41 1.76 28.69
N LEU A 8 -74.18 2.53 29.77
CA LEU A 8 -73.03 3.47 29.82
C LEU A 8 -72.23 3.61 31.13
N PRO A 9 -72.40 2.83 32.23
CA PRO A 9 -71.47 2.97 33.36
C PRO A 9 -70.53 1.78 33.59
N LEU A 10 -70.52 0.73 32.77
CA LEU A 10 -69.68 -0.46 33.06
C LEU A 10 -68.27 -0.43 32.45
N LEU A 11 -68.00 0.45 31.49
CA LEU A 11 -66.68 0.54 30.82
C LEU A 11 -65.71 1.52 31.50
N ALA A 12 -66.19 2.36 32.42
CA ALA A 12 -65.36 3.36 33.09
C ALA A 12 -64.60 2.81 34.32
N LEU A 13 -64.98 1.64 34.85
CA LEU A 13 -64.41 1.12 36.11
C LEU A 13 -63.17 0.20 35.92
N VAL A 14 -62.86 -0.22 34.69
CA VAL A 14 -61.73 -1.14 34.42
C VAL A 14 -60.43 -0.40 34.06
N MET A 15 -60.46 0.93 33.96
CA MET A 15 -59.29 1.74 33.59
C MET A 15 -58.48 2.33 34.77
N MET A 16 -58.74 1.94 36.02
CA MET A 16 -58.18 2.65 37.18
C MET A 16 -57.40 1.80 38.18
N VAL A 17 -56.62 0.81 37.74
CA VAL A 17 -55.55 0.21 38.57
C VAL A 17 -54.37 -0.21 37.69
N LEU A 18 -53.42 0.70 37.46
CA LEU A 18 -52.08 0.39 36.95
C LEU A 18 -51.10 0.65 38.11
N PRO A 19 -50.25 -0.31 38.49
CA PRO A 19 -49.27 -0.10 39.54
C PRO A 19 -48.21 0.91 39.08
N ILE A 20 -47.90 1.86 39.95
CA ILE A 20 -46.81 2.81 39.81
C ILE A 20 -45.50 2.02 39.83
N ILE A 21 -44.95 1.75 38.64
CA ILE A 21 -43.59 1.22 38.49
C ILE A 21 -42.65 2.33 38.98
N PRO A 22 -41.75 2.07 39.96
CA PRO A 22 -40.73 3.05 40.32
C PRO A 22 -39.90 3.31 39.06
N GLN A 23 -39.80 4.57 38.65
CA GLN A 23 -38.88 4.97 37.57
C GLN A 23 -37.47 4.51 37.97
N ALA A 24 -37.07 3.36 37.43
CA ALA A 24 -35.70 2.96 37.37
C ALA A 24 -34.95 4.09 36.68
N GLN A 25 -33.96 4.64 37.38
CA GLN A 25 -33.06 5.67 36.88
C GLN A 25 -32.68 5.32 35.45
N ALA A 26 -33.06 6.19 34.52
CA ALA A 26 -32.59 6.13 33.15
C ALA A 26 -31.06 6.20 33.20
N GLN A 27 -30.43 5.04 33.09
CA GLN A 27 -29.01 4.93 32.84
C GLN A 27 -28.78 5.65 31.52
N GLU A 28 -28.09 6.80 31.56
CA GLU A 28 -27.74 7.60 30.38
C GLU A 28 -27.08 6.68 29.34
N THR A 29 -27.88 6.21 28.40
CA THR A 29 -27.39 5.56 27.19
C THR A 29 -26.71 6.65 26.39
N ALA A 30 -25.39 6.73 26.52
CA ALA A 30 -24.54 7.61 25.72
C ALA A 30 -24.99 7.55 24.24
N SER A 31 -25.51 8.67 23.74
CA SER A 31 -26.02 8.76 22.37
C SER A 31 -24.89 8.47 21.38
N ALA A 32 -25.20 7.71 20.32
CA ALA A 32 -24.21 7.39 19.30
C ALA A 32 -23.70 8.69 18.64
N PRO A 33 -22.38 8.79 18.35
CA PRO A 33 -21.84 10.00 17.77
C PRO A 33 -22.44 10.26 16.38
N THR A 34 -22.91 11.48 16.15
CA THR A 34 -23.45 11.91 14.84
C THR A 34 -22.31 12.27 13.89
N ILE A 35 -22.51 12.12 12.57
CA ILE A 35 -21.53 12.51 11.55
C ILE A 35 -22.20 13.39 10.49
N THR A 36 -21.57 14.52 10.21
CA THR A 36 -21.85 15.39 9.07
C THR A 36 -20.57 15.57 8.26
N LEU A 37 -20.68 15.49 6.93
CA LEU A 37 -19.59 15.73 6.00
C LEU A 37 -19.83 17.06 5.27
N ASP A 38 -18.79 17.88 5.14
CA ASP A 38 -18.87 19.13 4.37
C ASP A 38 -19.01 18.88 2.86
N LYS A 39 -18.41 17.80 2.36
CA LYS A 39 -18.43 17.38 0.96
C LYS A 39 -18.68 15.88 0.85
N THR A 40 -19.49 15.51 -0.13
CA THR A 40 -19.81 14.11 -0.45
C THR A 40 -19.01 13.56 -1.63
N SER A 41 -18.25 14.41 -2.34
CA SER A 41 -17.43 14.00 -3.49
C SER A 41 -16.11 14.78 -3.56
N LEU A 42 -15.05 14.09 -3.97
CA LEU A 42 -13.72 14.62 -4.28
C LEU A 42 -13.32 14.31 -5.73
N ALA A 43 -12.44 15.12 -6.30
CA ALA A 43 -11.88 14.92 -7.64
C ALA A 43 -10.37 14.67 -7.53
N ASN A 44 -9.98 13.39 -7.53
CA ASN A 44 -8.60 12.93 -7.39
C ASN A 44 -7.89 13.46 -6.11
N GLY A 45 -8.54 13.30 -4.96
CA GLY A 45 -8.04 13.77 -3.66
C GLY A 45 -8.59 15.14 -3.25
N GLY A 46 -8.18 15.61 -2.07
CA GLY A 46 -8.64 16.85 -1.46
C GLY A 46 -8.86 16.73 0.05
N GLU A 47 -9.48 17.75 0.63
CA GLU A 47 -9.82 17.79 2.05
C GLU A 47 -11.32 17.75 2.27
N ILE A 48 -11.73 16.95 3.26
CA ILE A 48 -13.09 16.84 3.78
C ILE A 48 -13.04 17.13 5.27
N THR A 49 -13.99 17.92 5.73
CA THR A 49 -14.21 18.19 7.15
C THR A 49 -15.33 17.29 7.64
N VAL A 50 -15.01 16.46 8.64
CA VAL A 50 -15.96 15.61 9.35
C VAL A 50 -16.30 16.31 10.66
N SER A 51 -17.56 16.61 10.89
CA SER A 51 -18.03 17.23 12.13
C SER A 51 -19.18 16.44 12.74
N GLY A 52 -19.40 16.61 14.04
CA GLY A 52 -20.51 15.96 14.73
C GLY A 52 -20.53 16.21 16.23
N GLN A 53 -21.44 15.53 16.91
CA GLN A 53 -21.51 15.49 18.38
C GLN A 53 -21.18 14.08 18.86
N ALA A 54 -20.36 14.00 19.90
CA ALA A 54 -20.01 12.80 20.63
C ALA A 54 -20.35 12.99 22.12
N PRO A 55 -20.45 11.90 22.91
CA PRO A 55 -20.66 11.99 24.35
C PRO A 55 -19.63 12.92 25.02
N ALA A 56 -20.07 13.78 25.93
CA ALA A 56 -19.22 14.76 26.60
C ALA A 56 -18.05 14.08 27.33
N GLY A 57 -16.84 14.61 27.18
CA GLY A 57 -15.62 14.05 27.78
C GLY A 57 -15.03 12.80 27.09
N ALA A 58 -15.65 12.28 26.02
CA ALA A 58 -15.16 11.11 25.30
C ALA A 58 -13.99 11.44 24.35
N GLN A 59 -13.02 10.52 24.23
CA GLN A 59 -11.97 10.61 23.21
C GLN A 59 -12.53 10.17 21.85
N VAL A 60 -12.50 11.07 20.87
CA VAL A 60 -13.06 10.82 19.53
C VAL A 60 -11.98 10.38 18.56
N TYR A 61 -12.26 9.28 17.86
CA TYR A 61 -11.40 8.71 16.82
C TYR A 61 -12.18 8.60 15.51
N VAL A 62 -11.57 8.99 14.40
CA VAL A 62 -12.21 8.92 13.07
C VAL A 62 -11.47 7.92 12.21
N GLU A 63 -12.11 6.81 11.84
CA GLU A 63 -11.57 5.82 10.92
C GLU A 63 -12.08 6.10 9.50
N VAL A 64 -11.17 6.27 8.55
CA VAL A 64 -11.46 6.50 7.12
C VAL A 64 -10.84 5.39 6.28
N TYR A 65 -11.64 4.74 5.44
CA TYR A 65 -11.15 3.65 4.59
C TYR A 65 -11.88 3.58 3.25
N ALA A 66 -11.18 3.09 2.22
CA ALA A 66 -11.78 2.81 0.92
C ALA A 66 -12.71 1.58 1.03
N ALA A 67 -13.99 1.75 0.69
CA ALA A 67 -14.99 0.69 0.79
C ALA A 67 -14.99 -0.23 -0.44
N ASP A 68 -14.93 0.36 -1.65
CA ASP A 68 -15.13 -0.39 -2.89
C ASP A 68 -13.84 -1.04 -3.40
N LYS A 69 -12.70 -0.37 -3.21
CA LYS A 69 -11.42 -0.80 -3.78
C LYS A 69 -10.56 -1.46 -2.73
N LYS A 70 -10.40 -2.78 -2.91
CA LYS A 70 -9.50 -3.64 -2.14
C LYS A 70 -8.18 -3.84 -2.90
N VAL A 71 -7.10 -4.08 -2.17
CA VAL A 71 -5.75 -4.29 -2.69
C VAL A 71 -5.11 -5.50 -2.05
N ARG A 72 -4.13 -6.06 -2.75
CA ARG A 72 -3.33 -7.16 -2.23
C ARG A 72 -2.34 -6.64 -1.18
N ALA A 73 -2.24 -7.32 -0.05
CA ALA A 73 -1.14 -7.18 0.90
C ALA A 73 -0.55 -8.55 1.22
N ASN A 74 0.77 -8.61 1.37
CA ASN A 74 1.46 -9.84 1.72
C ASN A 74 2.58 -9.59 2.72
N ARG A 75 2.93 -10.64 3.47
CA ARG A 75 4.10 -10.65 4.35
C ARG A 75 4.65 -12.06 4.44
N PHE A 76 5.95 -12.20 4.29
CA PHE A 76 6.66 -13.44 4.56
C PHE A 76 7.35 -13.35 5.92
N ASP A 77 7.12 -14.36 6.76
CA ASP A 77 7.72 -14.49 8.08
C ASP A 77 8.95 -15.39 8.03
N GLY A 78 10.07 -14.77 7.65
CA GLY A 78 11.39 -15.40 7.56
C GLY A 78 12.32 -15.06 8.72
N LYS A 79 11.84 -14.37 9.76
CA LYS A 79 12.66 -14.01 10.92
C LYS A 79 12.57 -15.10 11.99
N LYS A 80 13.65 -15.28 12.75
CA LYS A 80 13.66 -16.17 13.92
C LYS A 80 12.63 -15.66 14.92
N ASP A 81 11.63 -16.47 15.24
CA ASP A 81 10.64 -16.10 16.24
C ASP A 81 11.32 -16.03 17.61
N PRO A 82 11.23 -14.90 18.34
CA PRO A 82 11.83 -14.74 19.66
C PRO A 82 11.35 -15.78 20.68
N LYS A 83 10.13 -16.33 20.51
CA LYS A 83 9.53 -17.27 21.46
C LYS A 83 9.91 -18.72 21.20
N THR A 84 10.00 -19.12 19.93
CA THR A 84 10.22 -20.52 19.54
C THR A 84 11.63 -20.79 19.06
N GLY A 85 12.42 -19.74 18.76
CA GLY A 85 13.78 -19.86 18.25
C GLY A 85 13.88 -20.50 16.85
N LYS A 86 12.75 -20.85 16.23
CA LYS A 86 12.68 -21.41 14.87
C LYS A 86 12.21 -20.36 13.89
N ILE A 87 12.58 -20.51 12.62
CA ILE A 87 12.05 -19.67 11.55
C ILE A 87 10.71 -20.29 11.12
N PRO A 88 9.59 -19.57 11.25
CA PRO A 88 8.26 -20.14 11.02
C PRO A 88 7.98 -20.41 9.53
N TYR A 89 8.61 -19.67 8.62
CA TYR A 89 8.42 -19.75 7.16
C TYR A 89 6.93 -19.73 6.77
N LYS A 90 6.22 -18.70 7.25
CA LYS A 90 4.80 -18.49 6.96
C LYS A 90 4.61 -17.34 5.99
N PHE A 91 3.84 -17.56 4.94
CA PHE A 91 3.45 -16.54 3.99
C PHE A 91 2.01 -16.13 4.23
N TYR A 92 1.80 -14.87 4.57
CA TYR A 92 0.48 -14.28 4.78
C TYR A 92 0.07 -13.50 3.55
N LEU A 93 -1.16 -13.71 3.10
CA LEU A 93 -1.72 -13.07 1.91
C LEU A 93 -3.15 -12.64 2.18
N THR A 94 -3.50 -11.42 1.77
CA THR A 94 -4.87 -10.95 1.75
C THR A 94 -5.15 -10.20 0.45
N HIS A 95 -6.36 -10.36 -0.05
CA HIS A 95 -6.90 -9.64 -1.21
C HIS A 95 -7.91 -8.57 -0.79
N GLU A 96 -8.18 -8.45 0.51
CA GLU A 96 -9.27 -7.63 1.04
C GLU A 96 -8.81 -6.37 1.77
N MET A 97 -7.52 -6.07 1.73
CA MET A 97 -6.99 -4.86 2.35
C MET A 97 -7.61 -3.62 1.69
N PRO A 98 -8.14 -2.65 2.43
CA PRO A 98 -8.59 -1.40 1.84
C PRO A 98 -7.46 -0.69 1.07
N ALA A 99 -7.75 -0.15 -0.12
CA ALA A 99 -6.75 0.59 -0.91
C ALA A 99 -6.20 1.80 -0.16
N PHE A 100 -7.04 2.43 0.65
CA PHE A 100 -6.70 3.52 1.56
C PHE A 100 -7.23 3.22 2.96
N TYR A 101 -6.41 3.53 3.97
CA TYR A 101 -6.76 3.35 5.37
C TYR A 101 -6.05 4.40 6.22
N LYS A 102 -6.81 5.16 7.03
CA LYS A 102 -6.26 6.15 7.96
C LYS A 102 -7.17 6.31 9.18
N ILE A 103 -6.56 6.41 10.36
CA ILE A 103 -7.25 6.77 11.60
C ILE A 103 -6.80 8.16 12.01
N LEU A 104 -7.74 9.04 12.31
CA LEU A 104 -7.47 10.32 12.94
C LEU A 104 -7.65 10.20 14.45
N VAL A 105 -6.65 10.68 15.18
CA VAL A 105 -6.61 10.71 16.65
C VAL A 105 -6.74 12.16 17.15
N PRO A 106 -7.15 12.36 18.41
CA PRO A 106 -7.15 13.67 19.04
C PRO A 106 -5.79 14.37 18.94
N LYS A 107 -5.79 15.70 18.81
CA LYS A 107 -4.56 16.51 18.72
C LYS A 107 -3.59 16.29 19.89
N ASP A 108 -4.12 15.99 21.08
CA ASP A 108 -3.33 15.74 22.29
C ASP A 108 -2.38 14.54 22.15
N MET A 109 -2.67 13.63 21.22
CA MET A 109 -1.85 12.44 20.94
C MET A 109 -0.77 12.67 19.87
N ALA A 110 -0.62 13.92 19.37
CA ALA A 110 0.41 14.26 18.38
C ALA A 110 1.84 13.90 18.83
N PRO A 111 2.27 14.13 20.09
CA PRO A 111 3.63 13.77 20.53
C PRO A 111 3.94 12.28 20.43
N GLU A 112 2.95 11.41 20.69
CA GLU A 112 3.13 9.95 20.57
C GLU A 112 3.25 9.52 19.10
N LEU A 113 2.56 10.20 18.18
CA LEU A 113 2.75 9.98 16.75
C LEU A 113 4.13 10.43 16.27
N ASP A 114 4.65 11.53 16.78
CA ASP A 114 5.96 12.05 16.37
C ASP A 114 7.10 11.18 16.89
N LYS A 115 6.99 10.65 18.12
CA LYS A 115 7.90 9.59 18.61
C LYS A 115 7.89 8.36 17.69
N ALA A 116 6.71 7.93 17.25
CA ALA A 116 6.59 6.79 16.35
C ALA A 116 7.16 7.08 14.95
N LYS A 117 7.04 8.31 14.44
CA LYS A 117 7.69 8.75 13.19
C LYS A 117 9.22 8.77 13.33
N ALA A 118 9.74 9.24 14.47
CA ALA A 118 11.17 9.29 14.75
C ALA A 118 11.82 7.89 14.83
N ALA A 119 11.06 6.86 15.26
CA ALA A 119 11.53 5.48 15.32
C ALA A 119 11.76 4.81 13.93
N GLY A 120 11.46 5.51 12.82
CA GLY A 120 11.85 5.08 11.48
C GLY A 120 11.27 3.72 11.06
N LYS A 121 12.10 2.67 11.05
CA LYS A 121 11.71 1.30 10.62
C LYS A 121 11.24 0.39 11.76
N ASP A 122 11.63 0.69 12.99
CA ASP A 122 11.49 -0.23 14.13
C ASP A 122 10.19 -0.08 14.92
N TRP A 123 9.34 0.88 14.56
CA TRP A 123 8.04 1.09 15.18
C TRP A 123 7.09 -0.11 15.00
N LYS A 124 6.23 -0.41 15.99
CA LYS A 124 5.18 -1.44 15.85
C LYS A 124 3.80 -0.82 15.82
N TYR A 125 3.02 -1.11 14.79
CA TYR A 125 1.69 -0.50 14.63
C TYR A 125 0.75 -0.84 15.78
N SER A 126 0.79 -2.07 16.29
CA SER A 126 0.00 -2.47 17.45
C SER A 126 0.34 -1.69 18.72
N GLU A 127 1.62 -1.37 18.96
CA GLU A 127 2.06 -0.58 20.11
C GLU A 127 1.61 0.88 19.97
N VAL A 128 1.74 1.45 18.78
CA VAL A 128 1.30 2.83 18.52
C VAL A 128 -0.21 2.96 18.70
N LEU A 129 -1.00 2.01 18.18
CA LEU A 129 -2.46 2.02 18.35
C LEU A 129 -2.87 1.94 19.82
N LYS A 130 -2.17 1.13 20.64
CA LYS A 130 -2.45 1.05 22.08
C LYS A 130 -2.07 2.33 22.81
N LYS A 131 -0.93 2.93 22.49
CA LYS A 131 -0.47 4.18 23.13
C LYS A 131 -1.37 5.36 22.82
N THR A 132 -1.84 5.48 21.58
CA THR A 132 -2.77 6.55 21.18
C THR A 132 -4.23 6.20 21.49
N GLY A 133 -4.51 4.94 21.84
CA GLY A 133 -5.86 4.44 22.08
C GLY A 133 -6.73 4.26 20.82
N ALA A 134 -6.10 4.39 19.64
CA ALA A 134 -6.74 4.20 18.34
C ALA A 134 -7.11 2.73 18.04
N ASP A 135 -6.68 1.79 18.88
CA ASP A 135 -7.05 0.38 18.79
C ASP A 135 -8.57 0.15 18.93
N ALA A 136 -9.26 1.06 19.62
CA ALA A 136 -10.72 1.07 19.76
C ALA A 136 -11.43 1.31 18.42
N ALA A 137 -10.85 2.16 17.58
CA ALA A 137 -11.37 2.54 16.26
C ALA A 137 -10.91 1.61 15.12
N TYR A 138 -9.86 0.80 15.35
CA TYR A 138 -9.34 -0.14 14.34
C TYR A 138 -10.34 -1.26 14.06
N SER A 139 -11.09 -1.15 12.97
CA SER A 139 -12.18 -2.06 12.65
C SER A 139 -12.14 -2.63 11.24
N ALA A 140 -11.93 -1.81 10.20
CA ALA A 140 -12.03 -2.26 8.82
C ALA A 140 -10.96 -3.31 8.45
N PRO A 141 -9.67 -3.11 8.74
CA PRO A 141 -8.66 -4.12 8.44
C PRO A 141 -8.60 -5.23 9.49
N ALA A 142 -9.32 -5.12 10.62
CA ALA A 142 -9.31 -6.13 11.68
C ALA A 142 -10.04 -7.42 11.30
N LYS A 143 -11.00 -7.35 10.37
CA LYS A 143 -11.91 -8.45 10.00
C LYS A 143 -11.65 -9.00 8.58
N ILE A 144 -10.55 -8.61 7.95
CA ILE A 144 -10.23 -9.04 6.59
C ILE A 144 -9.87 -10.53 6.57
N MET A 145 -10.21 -11.22 5.47
CA MET A 145 -9.73 -12.58 5.27
C MET A 145 -8.22 -12.57 4.98
N ILE A 146 -7.47 -13.38 5.73
CA ILE A 146 -6.03 -13.56 5.58
C ILE A 146 -5.75 -15.05 5.39
N ASP A 147 -5.27 -15.39 4.22
CA ASP A 147 -4.74 -16.72 3.96
C ASP A 147 -3.33 -16.83 4.53
N SER A 148 -3.06 -17.90 5.24
CA SER A 148 -1.72 -18.22 5.72
C SER A 148 -1.24 -19.51 5.06
N TYR A 149 -0.04 -19.48 4.50
CA TYR A 149 0.56 -20.62 3.83
C TYR A 149 1.85 -21.00 4.54
N GLN A 150 2.04 -22.30 4.75
CA GLN A 150 3.34 -22.86 5.10
C GLN A 150 4.18 -22.94 3.83
N ALA A 151 4.98 -21.91 3.60
CA ALA A 151 5.85 -21.81 2.45
C ALA A 151 7.25 -22.25 2.84
N THR A 152 7.89 -23.14 2.08
CA THR A 152 9.34 -23.34 2.21
C THR A 152 10.06 -22.33 1.31
N ILE A 153 11.33 -22.06 1.61
CA ILE A 153 12.19 -21.24 0.72
C ILE A 153 12.14 -21.83 -0.71
N MET A 154 12.28 -23.15 -0.85
CA MET A 154 12.18 -23.83 -2.14
C MET A 154 10.81 -23.70 -2.82
N ALA A 155 9.70 -23.76 -2.07
CA ALA A 155 8.37 -23.53 -2.64
C ALA A 155 8.24 -22.10 -3.19
N SER A 156 8.72 -21.10 -2.45
CA SER A 156 8.69 -19.70 -2.90
C SER A 156 9.49 -19.47 -4.19
N ILE A 157 10.60 -20.18 -4.38
CA ILE A 157 11.48 -20.07 -5.56
C ILE A 157 10.80 -20.66 -6.81
N ILE A 158 10.12 -21.80 -6.70
CA ILE A 158 9.40 -22.43 -7.83
C ILE A 158 8.02 -21.80 -8.09
N GLY A 159 7.70 -20.67 -7.45
CA GLY A 159 6.42 -19.99 -7.56
C GLY A 159 5.27 -20.70 -6.83
N SER A 160 5.57 -21.72 -6.02
CA SER A 160 4.60 -22.39 -5.16
C SER A 160 4.35 -21.57 -3.89
N ARG A 161 3.07 -21.39 -3.56
CA ARG A 161 2.66 -20.68 -2.34
C ARG A 161 2.83 -21.53 -1.08
N GLY A 162 3.16 -22.82 -1.21
CA GLY A 162 3.22 -23.77 -0.11
C GLY A 162 1.84 -24.35 0.23
N LYS A 163 1.73 -24.99 1.40
CA LYS A 163 0.47 -25.60 1.87
C LYS A 163 -0.38 -24.55 2.58
N LEU A 164 -1.65 -24.41 2.20
CA LEU A 164 -2.61 -23.56 2.90
C LEU A 164 -2.81 -24.10 4.34
N LEU A 165 -2.69 -23.22 5.33
CA LEU A 165 -2.93 -23.52 6.74
C LEU A 165 -4.39 -23.21 7.08
N ASP A 166 -4.86 -23.76 8.21
CA ASP A 166 -6.21 -23.55 8.69
C ASP A 166 -6.51 -22.07 9.00
N ALA A 167 -7.80 -21.74 8.99
CA ALA A 167 -8.28 -20.40 9.30
C ALA A 167 -7.80 -19.96 10.70
N MET A 168 -7.29 -18.74 10.78
CA MET A 168 -6.83 -18.15 12.04
C MET A 168 -8.02 -17.70 12.90
N ASP A 169 -7.83 -17.65 14.22
CA ASP A 169 -8.80 -17.04 15.14
C ASP A 169 -8.90 -15.51 14.90
N GLU A 170 -9.97 -14.89 15.40
CA GLU A 170 -10.18 -13.44 15.21
C GLU A 170 -9.04 -12.60 15.80
N LYS A 171 -8.45 -13.07 16.92
CA LYS A 171 -7.37 -12.36 17.61
C LYS A 171 -6.06 -12.44 16.83
N ALA A 172 -5.67 -13.61 16.31
CA ALA A 172 -4.50 -13.68 15.44
C ALA A 172 -4.76 -12.93 14.12
N THR A 173 -5.95 -13.03 13.53
CA THR A 173 -6.31 -12.28 12.33
C THR A 173 -6.14 -10.78 12.53
N LYS A 174 -6.63 -10.22 13.64
CA LYS A 174 -6.44 -8.80 14.00
C LYS A 174 -4.96 -8.45 14.22
N SER A 175 -4.17 -9.34 14.81
CA SER A 175 -2.73 -9.09 15.02
C SER A 175 -1.95 -9.13 13.70
N GLU A 176 -2.24 -10.09 12.84
CA GLU A 176 -1.60 -10.27 11.55
C GLU A 176 -2.02 -9.17 10.55
N SER A 177 -3.27 -8.72 10.60
CA SER A 177 -3.74 -7.61 9.79
C SER A 177 -3.01 -6.30 10.14
N MET A 178 -2.74 -6.02 11.42
CA MET A 178 -1.95 -4.85 11.82
C MET A 178 -0.53 -4.88 11.23
N LYS A 179 0.10 -6.06 11.18
CA LYS A 179 1.42 -6.24 10.57
C LYS A 179 1.38 -6.07 9.05
N LEU A 180 0.33 -6.56 8.39
CA LEU A 180 0.10 -6.37 6.95
C LEU A 180 -0.16 -4.91 6.60
N VAL A 181 -0.97 -4.19 7.40
CA VAL A 181 -1.21 -2.76 7.28
C VAL A 181 0.11 -1.99 7.40
N LYS A 182 0.94 -2.28 8.41
CA LYS A 182 2.29 -1.71 8.52
C LYS A 182 3.12 -1.98 7.27
N GLY A 183 3.16 -3.23 6.81
CA GLY A 183 3.96 -3.63 5.64
C GLY A 183 3.55 -2.90 4.35
N ARG A 184 2.24 -2.68 4.18
CA ARG A 184 1.66 -2.04 3.00
C ARG A 184 1.85 -0.53 2.98
N PHE A 185 1.50 0.16 4.05
CA PHE A 185 1.49 1.63 4.09
C PHE A 185 2.82 2.22 4.60
N ARG A 186 3.64 1.44 5.33
CA ARG A 186 5.01 1.70 5.80
C ARG A 186 5.23 2.90 6.74
N GLY A 187 4.46 3.98 6.62
CA GLY A 187 4.63 5.22 7.37
C GLY A 187 3.51 5.48 8.37
N VAL A 188 3.88 5.94 9.56
CA VAL A 188 2.94 6.32 10.62
C VAL A 188 1.99 7.41 10.14
N GLY A 189 2.50 8.48 9.51
CA GLY A 189 1.66 9.59 9.01
C GLY A 189 0.68 9.23 7.88
N LYS A 190 0.89 8.10 7.20
CA LYS A 190 -0.06 7.58 6.21
C LYS A 190 -1.24 6.86 6.89
N LEU A 191 -0.99 6.25 8.04
CA LEU A 191 -1.96 5.45 8.79
C LEU A 191 -2.65 6.21 9.91
N LEU A 192 -1.96 7.18 10.52
CA LEU A 192 -2.41 7.92 11.69
C LEU A 192 -2.19 9.44 11.47
N GLY A 193 -3.17 10.25 11.85
CA GLY A 193 -3.06 11.72 11.84
C GLY A 193 -3.68 12.34 13.09
N ALA A 194 -3.04 13.33 13.70
CA ALA A 194 -3.54 14.03 14.88
C ALA A 194 -4.34 15.27 14.47
N ASN A 195 -5.53 15.06 13.92
CA ASN A 195 -6.32 16.12 13.27
C ASN A 195 -7.75 16.22 13.81
N VAL A 196 -8.05 15.59 14.95
CA VAL A 196 -9.36 15.68 15.60
C VAL A 196 -9.31 16.74 16.71
N GLU A 197 -10.16 17.75 16.58
CA GLU A 197 -10.43 18.75 17.60
C GLU A 197 -11.74 18.39 18.29
N THR A 198 -11.75 18.40 19.63
CA THR A 198 -12.92 18.10 20.45
C THR A 198 -13.16 19.25 21.42
N THR A 199 -14.40 19.72 21.51
CA THR A 199 -14.81 20.70 22.53
C THR A 199 -15.26 19.97 23.81
N PRO A 200 -15.18 20.63 24.98
CA PRO A 200 -15.69 20.07 26.24
C PRO A 200 -17.20 19.75 26.20
N THR A 201 -17.93 20.39 25.28
CA THR A 201 -19.36 20.17 25.02
C THR A 201 -19.66 18.91 24.19
N GLY A 202 -18.62 18.18 23.75
CA GLY A 202 -18.76 16.96 22.96
C GLY A 202 -18.83 17.18 21.44
N ALA A 203 -18.79 18.43 20.95
CA ALA A 203 -18.68 18.69 19.52
C ALA A 203 -17.26 18.36 19.02
N TYR A 204 -17.14 17.77 17.85
CA TYR A 204 -15.84 17.45 17.28
C TYR A 204 -15.75 17.86 15.80
N THR A 205 -14.53 18.19 15.38
CA THR A 205 -14.18 18.49 13.99
C THR A 205 -12.90 17.77 13.63
N ALA A 206 -12.90 17.05 12.51
CA ALA A 206 -11.74 16.32 12.01
C ALA A 206 -11.50 16.63 10.53
N LYS A 207 -10.31 17.11 10.20
CA LYS A 207 -9.91 17.34 8.80
C LYS A 207 -9.30 16.07 8.21
N VAL A 208 -9.99 15.46 7.26
CA VAL A 208 -9.56 14.30 6.49
C VAL A 208 -8.94 14.76 5.18
N THR A 209 -7.61 14.73 5.10
CA THR A 209 -6.88 14.97 3.85
C THR A 209 -6.65 13.66 3.11
N LEU A 210 -7.24 13.53 1.92
CA LEU A 210 -6.98 12.44 0.97
C LEU A 210 -5.94 12.92 -0.07
N PRO A 211 -4.72 12.35 -0.09
CA PRO A 211 -3.71 12.75 -1.07
C PRO A 211 -4.18 12.54 -2.51
N ALA A 212 -3.60 13.26 -3.46
CA ALA A 212 -3.84 12.98 -4.88
C ALA A 212 -3.35 11.57 -5.26
N GLY A 213 -4.00 10.95 -6.24
CA GLY A 213 -3.64 9.61 -6.71
C GLY A 213 -4.14 8.47 -5.82
N GLN A 214 -5.18 8.68 -5.02
CA GLN A 214 -5.84 7.62 -4.25
C GLN A 214 -6.90 6.88 -5.09
N ALA A 215 -7.37 5.75 -4.60
CA ALA A 215 -8.33 4.91 -5.32
C ALA A 215 -9.65 5.66 -5.61
N PRO A 216 -10.27 5.46 -6.78
CA PRO A 216 -11.61 5.97 -7.04
C PRO A 216 -12.68 5.12 -6.35
N GLY A 217 -13.87 5.70 -6.13
CA GLY A 217 -15.04 5.04 -5.54
C GLY A 217 -15.38 5.56 -4.15
N LYS A 218 -16.17 4.78 -3.41
CA LYS A 218 -16.69 5.17 -2.09
C LYS A 218 -15.67 4.94 -0.99
N TYR A 219 -15.63 5.90 -0.08
CA TYR A 219 -14.86 5.90 1.15
C TYR A 219 -15.83 5.98 2.31
N ASN A 220 -15.65 5.13 3.31
CA ASN A 220 -16.44 5.15 4.53
C ASN A 220 -15.67 5.85 5.64
N VAL A 221 -16.40 6.65 6.40
CA VAL A 221 -15.97 7.36 7.59
C VAL A 221 -16.80 6.83 8.74
N THR A 222 -16.12 6.34 9.78
CA THR A 222 -16.77 5.91 11.02
C THR A 222 -16.12 6.58 12.20
N VAL A 223 -16.93 7.03 13.15
CA VAL A 223 -16.46 7.72 14.35
C VAL A 223 -16.66 6.81 15.54
N THR A 224 -15.61 6.64 16.32
CA THR A 224 -15.63 5.86 17.56
C THR A 224 -15.32 6.81 18.71
N ALA A 225 -16.29 6.97 19.60
CA ALA A 225 -16.12 7.70 20.85
C ALA A 225 -15.77 6.69 21.96
N VAL A 226 -14.69 6.94 22.69
CA VAL A 226 -14.27 6.16 23.85
C VAL A 226 -14.62 6.95 25.10
N THR A 227 -15.59 6.47 25.88
CA THR A 227 -16.10 7.15 27.08
C THR A 227 -15.30 6.77 28.33
N GLU A 228 -14.92 5.50 28.47
CA GLU A 228 -14.14 5.01 29.61
C GLU A 228 -13.15 3.92 29.18
N ARG A 229 -11.93 3.97 29.73
CA ARG A 229 -10.98 2.86 29.70
C ARG A 229 -10.79 2.35 31.12
N ILE A 230 -11.32 1.16 31.40
CA ILE A 230 -11.16 0.50 32.69
C ILE A 230 -10.05 -0.53 32.54
N LYS A 231 -8.93 -0.34 33.25
CA LYS A 231 -7.85 -1.33 33.34
C LYS A 231 -8.07 -2.18 34.58
N ASP A 232 -8.34 -3.47 34.39
CA ASP A 232 -8.45 -4.47 35.45
C ASP A 232 -7.35 -5.53 35.25
N GLY A 233 -6.21 -5.32 35.92
CA GLY A 233 -4.98 -6.11 35.71
C GLY A 233 -4.46 -6.02 34.26
N ASP A 234 -4.23 -7.16 33.61
CA ASP A 234 -3.79 -7.26 32.20
C ASP A 234 -4.93 -7.06 31.18
N LYS A 235 -6.19 -6.90 31.63
CA LYS A 235 -7.37 -6.76 30.77
C LYS A 235 -7.85 -5.32 30.77
N GLU A 236 -7.76 -4.67 29.60
CA GLU A 236 -8.29 -3.32 29.38
C GLU A 236 -9.68 -3.43 28.73
N THR A 237 -10.70 -3.01 29.47
CA THR A 237 -12.09 -2.98 29.01
C THR A 237 -12.39 -1.56 28.53
N VAL A 238 -12.56 -1.39 27.24
CA VAL A 238 -12.81 -0.09 26.61
C VAL A 238 -14.31 0.03 26.31
N LYS A 239 -15.02 0.89 27.06
CA LYS A 239 -16.39 1.27 26.69
C LYS A 239 -16.30 2.23 25.50
N LYS A 240 -16.87 1.81 24.37
CA LYS A 240 -16.85 2.55 23.12
C LYS A 240 -18.21 2.56 22.47
N VAL A 241 -18.55 3.69 21.85
CA VAL A 241 -19.76 3.84 21.03
C VAL A 241 -19.31 4.19 19.61
N LYS A 242 -19.79 3.43 18.63
CA LYS A 242 -19.47 3.62 17.22
C LYS A 242 -20.66 4.26 16.50
N SER A 243 -20.39 5.26 15.68
CA SER A 243 -21.40 5.91 14.82
C SER A 243 -21.86 4.98 13.70
N GLU A 244 -22.95 5.37 13.04
CA GLU A 244 -23.25 4.92 11.68
C GLU A 244 -22.14 5.33 10.69
N SER A 245 -22.05 4.67 9.55
CA SER A 245 -21.02 4.95 8.55
C SER A 245 -21.50 6.06 7.62
N ALA A 246 -20.76 7.17 7.55
CA ALA A 246 -20.93 8.17 6.51
C ALA A 246 -20.02 7.84 5.32
N SER A 247 -20.46 8.14 4.09
CA SER A 247 -19.67 7.84 2.89
C SER A 247 -19.47 9.07 2.01
N PHE A 248 -18.28 9.19 1.42
CA PHE A 248 -17.99 10.15 0.35
C PHE A 248 -17.35 9.43 -0.85
N GLU A 249 -17.45 10.02 -2.03
CA GLU A 249 -16.92 9.44 -3.27
C GLU A 249 -15.64 10.16 -3.72
N ASN A 250 -14.64 9.43 -4.19
CA ASN A 250 -13.48 10.01 -4.89
C ASN A 250 -13.58 9.65 -6.38
N LYS A 251 -13.69 10.66 -7.23
CA LYS A 251 -13.77 10.49 -8.69
C LYS A 251 -12.40 10.73 -9.31
N VAL A 252 -11.98 9.83 -10.18
CA VAL A 252 -10.72 9.94 -10.92
C VAL A 252 -11.08 9.93 -12.40
N SER A 253 -10.65 10.96 -13.11
CA SER A 253 -10.89 11.14 -14.54
C SER A 253 -9.60 11.03 -15.34
N PHE A 254 -9.74 10.65 -16.61
CA PHE A 254 -8.64 10.68 -17.58
C PHE A 254 -7.97 12.07 -17.60
N PRO A 255 -6.63 12.19 -17.63
CA PRO A 255 -5.61 11.17 -17.94
C PRO A 255 -5.11 10.34 -16.74
N THR A 256 -5.73 10.48 -15.57
CA THR A 256 -5.36 9.70 -14.38
C THR A 256 -6.11 8.37 -14.38
N VAL A 257 -5.38 7.27 -14.25
CA VAL A 257 -5.93 5.90 -14.27
C VAL A 257 -5.62 5.19 -12.96
N TYR A 258 -6.60 4.46 -12.44
CA TYR A 258 -6.44 3.67 -11.23
C TYR A 258 -5.71 2.35 -11.51
N LEU A 259 -4.59 2.13 -10.83
CA LEU A 259 -3.86 0.88 -10.87
C LEU A 259 -4.33 -0.03 -9.72
N ALA A 260 -5.25 -0.96 -10.00
CA ALA A 260 -5.83 -1.86 -9.00
C ALA A 260 -4.78 -2.64 -8.21
N SER A 261 -3.73 -3.11 -8.89
CA SER A 261 -2.61 -3.81 -8.26
C SER A 261 -1.82 -2.92 -7.30
N ALA A 262 -1.64 -1.63 -7.64
CA ALA A 262 -0.84 -0.68 -6.86
C ALA A 262 -1.66 0.08 -5.82
N GLY A 263 -3.00 0.05 -5.89
CA GLY A 263 -3.89 0.78 -5.00
C GLY A 263 -3.83 2.29 -5.16
N THR A 264 -3.18 2.78 -6.22
CA THR A 264 -2.95 4.21 -6.46
C THR A 264 -3.35 4.56 -7.88
N SER A 265 -3.83 5.78 -8.06
CA SER A 265 -4.13 6.37 -9.35
C SER A 265 -2.94 7.22 -9.81
N ILE A 266 -2.55 7.08 -11.07
CA ILE A 266 -1.40 7.78 -11.65
C ILE A 266 -1.81 8.40 -12.98
N ASN A 267 -1.30 9.59 -13.28
CA ASN A 267 -1.44 10.17 -14.61
C ASN A 267 -0.58 9.37 -15.58
N LEU A 268 -1.20 8.77 -16.60
CA LEU A 268 -0.53 7.84 -17.52
C LEU A 268 0.48 8.53 -18.44
N ILE A 269 0.33 9.83 -18.69
CA ILE A 269 1.13 10.57 -19.67
C ILE A 269 2.60 10.66 -19.24
N TYR A 270 2.86 11.02 -17.97
CA TYR A 270 4.24 11.15 -17.46
C TYR A 270 5.05 9.85 -17.51
N PRO A 271 4.59 8.71 -16.94
CA PRO A 271 5.34 7.47 -17.02
C PRO A 271 5.44 6.97 -18.47
N PHE A 272 4.43 7.22 -19.32
CA PHE A 272 4.50 6.84 -20.73
C PHE A 272 5.64 7.54 -21.47
N ILE A 273 5.72 8.88 -21.38
CA ILE A 273 6.79 9.66 -22.03
C ILE A 273 8.16 9.23 -21.49
N LEU A 274 8.26 9.04 -20.17
CA LEU A 274 9.49 8.59 -19.53
C LEU A 274 9.92 7.20 -20.04
N CYS A 275 9.00 6.24 -20.08
CA CYS A 275 9.24 4.90 -20.62
C CYS A 275 9.67 4.97 -22.09
N LEU A 276 9.04 5.81 -22.90
CA LEU A 276 9.38 5.99 -24.31
C LEU A 276 10.81 6.49 -24.47
N CYS A 277 11.18 7.58 -23.80
CA CYS A 277 12.54 8.13 -23.86
C CYS A 277 13.58 7.10 -23.42
N ILE A 278 13.39 6.49 -22.25
CA ILE A 278 14.35 5.53 -21.69
C ILE A 278 14.46 4.28 -22.58
N SER A 279 13.37 3.81 -23.17
CA SER A 279 13.40 2.64 -24.05
C SER A 279 14.15 2.94 -25.36
N ILE A 280 13.97 4.13 -25.93
CA ILE A 280 14.72 4.57 -27.12
C ILE A 280 16.23 4.58 -26.82
N PHE A 281 16.64 5.27 -25.75
CA PHE A 281 18.05 5.29 -25.32
C PHE A 281 18.57 3.89 -24.95
N GLY A 282 17.73 3.08 -24.30
CA GLY A 282 18.05 1.72 -23.89
C GLY A 282 18.32 0.78 -25.07
N VAL A 283 17.55 0.90 -26.16
CA VAL A 283 17.77 0.16 -27.40
C VAL A 283 19.04 0.65 -28.10
N LEU A 284 19.25 1.96 -28.19
CA LEU A 284 20.45 2.55 -28.80
C LEU A 284 21.73 2.08 -28.09
N MET A 285 21.69 1.98 -26.75
CA MET A 285 22.83 1.50 -25.95
C MET A 285 22.93 -0.04 -25.90
N GLY A 286 21.93 -0.77 -26.39
CA GLY A 286 21.88 -2.24 -26.35
C GLY A 286 21.62 -2.84 -24.97
N ALA A 287 21.23 -2.04 -23.98
CA ALA A 287 21.08 -2.46 -22.58
C ALA A 287 19.62 -2.62 -22.12
N GLY A 288 18.64 -2.47 -23.03
CA GLY A 288 17.21 -2.73 -22.77
C GLY A 288 16.51 -1.76 -21.82
N GLY A 289 17.19 -0.72 -21.31
CA GLY A 289 16.60 0.37 -20.54
C GLY A 289 16.06 0.01 -19.15
N GLY A 290 15.80 -1.27 -18.84
CA GLY A 290 15.15 -1.71 -17.60
C GLY A 290 15.93 -1.40 -16.32
N PHE A 291 17.27 -1.44 -16.38
CA PHE A 291 18.14 -1.09 -15.26
C PHE A 291 18.07 0.41 -14.88
N ILE A 292 17.71 1.27 -15.85
CA ILE A 292 17.46 2.71 -15.66
C ILE A 292 15.99 2.93 -15.28
N LEU A 293 15.08 2.25 -15.98
CA LEU A 293 13.65 2.47 -15.84
C LEU A 293 13.12 2.11 -14.44
N ASN A 294 13.61 1.00 -13.87
CA ASN A 294 13.19 0.55 -12.55
C ASN A 294 13.49 1.56 -11.41
N PRO A 295 14.74 2.03 -11.20
CA PRO A 295 15.02 3.00 -10.14
C PRO A 295 14.33 4.35 -10.36
N ILE A 296 14.19 4.82 -11.61
CA ILE A 296 13.51 6.09 -11.88
C ILE A 296 12.02 5.98 -11.56
N LEU A 297 11.34 4.92 -12.01
CA LEU A 297 9.91 4.73 -11.73
C LEU A 297 9.62 4.61 -10.23
N VAL A 298 10.45 3.89 -9.48
CA VAL A 298 10.30 3.73 -8.04
C VAL A 298 10.55 5.04 -7.28
N THR A 299 11.45 5.89 -7.77
CA THR A 299 11.84 7.13 -7.09
C THR A 299 10.85 8.26 -7.37
N LEU A 300 10.40 8.39 -8.62
CA LEU A 300 9.49 9.46 -9.04
C LEU A 300 8.03 9.15 -8.72
N PHE A 301 7.63 7.88 -8.73
CA PHE A 301 6.24 7.49 -8.51
C PHE A 301 6.11 6.66 -7.23
N PRO A 302 5.06 6.88 -6.42
CA PRO A 302 4.85 6.16 -5.16
C PRO A 302 4.33 4.72 -5.38
N LEU A 303 4.93 3.99 -6.32
CA LEU A 303 4.51 2.64 -6.71
C LEU A 303 5.26 1.56 -5.91
N PRO A 304 4.59 0.43 -5.57
CA PRO A 304 5.26 -0.73 -5.00
C PRO A 304 6.33 -1.29 -5.96
N HIS A 305 7.53 -1.60 -5.43
CA HIS A 305 8.65 -2.10 -6.25
C HIS A 305 8.29 -3.36 -7.04
N THR A 306 7.50 -4.26 -6.45
CA THR A 306 7.05 -5.50 -7.11
C THR A 306 6.22 -5.23 -8.36
N ILE A 307 5.47 -4.13 -8.37
CA ILE A 307 4.62 -3.74 -9.51
C ILE A 307 5.46 -3.06 -10.56
N VAL A 308 6.39 -2.18 -10.15
CA VAL A 308 7.34 -1.57 -11.09
C VAL A 308 8.14 -2.65 -11.82
N ALA A 309 8.71 -3.61 -11.10
CA ALA A 309 9.41 -4.74 -11.71
C ALA A 309 8.51 -5.53 -12.69
N GLY A 310 7.25 -5.78 -12.29
CA GLY A 310 6.24 -6.41 -13.14
C GLY A 310 5.96 -5.65 -14.45
N THR A 311 5.85 -4.33 -14.39
CA THR A 311 5.56 -3.48 -15.56
C THR A 311 6.78 -3.25 -16.45
N VAL A 312 7.98 -3.20 -15.86
CA VAL A 312 9.23 -3.01 -16.60
C VAL A 312 9.57 -4.25 -17.42
N MET A 313 9.30 -5.46 -16.92
CA MET A 313 9.61 -6.72 -17.61
C MET A 313 9.05 -6.79 -19.05
N PRO A 314 7.74 -6.61 -19.31
CA PRO A 314 7.20 -6.56 -20.67
C PRO A 314 7.76 -5.41 -21.49
N THR A 315 7.91 -4.23 -20.89
CA THR A 315 8.45 -3.04 -21.57
C THR A 315 9.83 -3.33 -22.16
N VAL A 316 10.73 -3.92 -21.35
CA VAL A 316 12.07 -4.33 -21.79
C VAL A 316 11.99 -5.43 -22.84
N LEU A 317 11.12 -6.42 -22.67
CA LEU A 317 10.95 -7.51 -23.63
C LEU A 317 10.56 -6.99 -25.03
N PHE A 318 9.54 -6.13 -25.12
CA PHE A 318 9.10 -5.56 -26.39
C PHE A 318 10.12 -4.58 -26.98
N SER A 319 10.77 -3.78 -26.13
CA SER A 319 11.84 -2.87 -26.53
C SER A 319 13.02 -3.62 -27.15
N GLN A 320 13.47 -4.70 -26.51
CA GLN A 320 14.55 -5.55 -27.00
C GLN A 320 14.13 -6.34 -28.25
N GLY A 321 12.89 -6.82 -28.31
CA GLY A 321 12.35 -7.48 -29.51
C GLY A 321 12.34 -6.55 -30.72
N SER A 322 11.92 -5.29 -30.53
CA SER A 322 12.00 -4.24 -31.56
C SER A 322 13.45 -3.95 -31.96
N GLY A 323 14.37 -3.88 -30.99
CA GLY A 323 15.81 -3.73 -31.24
C GLY A 323 16.35 -4.86 -32.11
N ILE A 324 16.14 -6.12 -31.72
CA ILE A 324 16.56 -7.30 -32.49
C ILE A 324 16.00 -7.26 -33.91
N TYR A 325 14.72 -6.92 -34.07
CA TYR A 325 14.10 -6.81 -35.39
C TYR A 325 14.77 -5.74 -36.27
N ASN A 326 14.96 -4.53 -35.74
CA ASN A 326 15.57 -3.42 -36.47
C ASN A 326 17.05 -3.68 -36.80
N TYR A 327 17.84 -4.16 -35.83
CA TYR A 327 19.26 -4.49 -36.05
C TYR A 327 19.45 -5.73 -36.95
N SER A 328 18.47 -6.64 -36.98
CA SER A 328 18.48 -7.78 -37.90
C SER A 328 18.26 -7.33 -39.35
N LYS A 329 17.35 -6.36 -39.60
CA LYS A 329 17.12 -5.82 -40.95
C LYS A 329 18.38 -5.23 -41.58
N ILE A 330 19.18 -4.52 -40.79
CA ILE A 330 20.45 -3.95 -41.25
C ILE A 330 21.63 -4.95 -41.22
N LYS A 331 21.36 -6.25 -41.01
CA LYS A 331 22.35 -7.34 -40.94
C LYS A 331 23.53 -7.08 -40.00
N PHE A 332 23.27 -6.36 -38.91
CA PHE A 332 24.29 -5.94 -37.95
C PHE A 332 24.51 -6.97 -36.84
N ILE A 333 23.62 -7.96 -36.72
CA ILE A 333 23.64 -8.96 -35.65
C ILE A 333 24.50 -10.16 -36.04
N ASN A 334 25.53 -10.44 -35.23
CA ASN A 334 26.20 -11.73 -35.25
C ASN A 334 25.40 -12.75 -34.42
N TRP A 335 24.61 -13.58 -35.09
CA TRP A 335 23.72 -14.56 -34.45
C TRP A 335 24.43 -15.60 -33.59
N LYS A 336 25.66 -16.02 -33.96
CA LYS A 336 26.42 -17.00 -33.17
C LYS A 336 26.80 -16.42 -31.81
N LEU A 337 27.31 -15.19 -31.81
CA LEU A 337 27.69 -14.48 -30.58
C LEU A 337 26.45 -14.07 -29.77
N GLY A 338 25.41 -13.58 -30.44
CA GLY A 338 24.16 -13.16 -29.81
C GLY A 338 23.44 -14.31 -29.08
N VAL A 339 23.31 -15.48 -29.72
CA VAL A 339 22.70 -16.66 -29.10
C VAL A 339 23.58 -17.18 -27.96
N GLY A 340 24.91 -17.23 -28.15
CA GLY A 340 25.83 -17.69 -27.10
C GLY A 340 25.74 -16.84 -25.83
N ILE A 341 25.80 -15.51 -25.97
CA ILE A 341 25.64 -14.59 -24.85
C ILE A 341 24.22 -14.66 -24.28
N GLY A 342 23.20 -14.75 -25.14
CA GLY A 342 21.79 -14.89 -24.73
C GLY A 342 21.55 -16.11 -23.84
N CYS A 343 22.12 -17.27 -24.20
CA CYS A 343 22.04 -18.48 -23.37
C CYS A 343 22.78 -18.31 -22.03
N ALA A 344 23.96 -17.68 -22.03
CA ALA A 344 24.69 -17.40 -20.80
C ALA A 344 23.92 -16.43 -19.88
N MET A 345 23.28 -15.40 -20.45
CA MET A 345 22.41 -14.47 -19.71
C MET A 345 21.17 -15.16 -19.15
N LEU A 346 20.55 -16.07 -19.92
CA LEU A 346 19.41 -16.87 -19.46
C LEU A 346 19.79 -17.71 -18.24
N LEU A 347 20.91 -18.45 -18.31
CA LEU A 347 21.44 -19.22 -17.19
C LEU A 347 21.76 -18.32 -15.99
N GLY A 348 22.40 -17.18 -16.22
CA GLY A 348 22.67 -16.17 -15.19
C GLY A 348 21.41 -15.62 -14.55
N GLY A 349 20.32 -15.45 -15.31
CA GLY A 349 19.02 -15.01 -14.82
C GLY A 349 18.34 -16.01 -13.88
N PHE A 350 18.60 -17.32 -14.03
CA PHE A 350 18.13 -18.35 -13.10
C PHE A 350 19.04 -18.51 -11.87
N ILE A 351 20.36 -18.39 -12.07
CA ILE A 351 21.36 -18.56 -11.00
C ILE A 351 21.41 -17.34 -10.09
N GLY A 352 21.29 -16.14 -10.65
CA GLY A 352 21.40 -14.86 -9.95
C GLY A 352 20.46 -14.75 -8.75
N PRO A 353 19.13 -14.92 -8.91
CA PRO A 353 18.18 -14.92 -7.80
C PRO A 353 18.56 -15.91 -6.69
N LYS A 354 18.97 -17.13 -7.05
CA LYS A 354 19.43 -18.15 -6.08
C LYS A 354 20.66 -17.71 -5.30
N LEU A 355 21.62 -17.04 -5.95
CA LEU A 355 22.80 -16.49 -5.27
C LEU A 355 22.43 -15.34 -4.33
N THR A 356 21.49 -14.48 -4.75
CA THR A 356 21.07 -13.35 -3.92
C THR A 356 20.29 -13.76 -2.67
N GLU A 357 19.69 -14.96 -2.64
CA GLU A 357 19.04 -15.50 -1.43
C GLU A 357 20.04 -15.96 -0.37
N MET A 358 21.27 -16.31 -0.76
CA MET A 358 22.34 -16.69 0.17
C MET A 358 23.03 -15.47 0.80
N ILE A 359 22.71 -14.26 0.34
CA ILE A 359 23.36 -13.01 0.73
C ILE A 359 22.32 -12.08 1.38
N THR A 360 22.69 -11.41 2.47
CA THR A 360 21.77 -10.45 3.11
C THR A 360 21.57 -9.21 2.22
N LEU A 361 20.42 -8.54 2.33
CA LEU A 361 20.08 -7.36 1.51
C LEU A 361 21.11 -6.22 1.66
N ASP A 362 21.70 -6.07 2.84
CA ASP A 362 22.73 -5.06 3.09
C ASP A 362 24.07 -5.43 2.43
N GLN A 363 24.47 -6.71 2.48
CA GLN A 363 25.64 -7.21 1.75
C GLN A 363 25.46 -7.09 0.23
N PHE A 364 24.26 -7.40 -0.29
CA PHE A 364 23.95 -7.23 -1.71
C PHE A 364 24.08 -5.76 -2.13
N LYS A 365 23.50 -4.83 -1.35
CA LYS A 365 23.62 -3.39 -1.63
C LYS A 365 25.06 -2.91 -1.60
N PHE A 366 25.85 -3.38 -0.64
CA PHE A 366 27.26 -3.05 -0.53
C PHE A 366 28.05 -3.55 -1.74
N ALA A 367 27.88 -4.82 -2.12
CA ALA A 367 28.54 -5.41 -3.29
C ALA A 367 28.11 -4.73 -4.60
N PHE A 368 26.81 -4.51 -4.77
CA PHE A 368 26.26 -3.84 -5.95
C PHE A 368 26.76 -2.39 -6.07
N GLY A 369 26.82 -1.66 -4.95
CA GLY A 369 27.39 -0.31 -4.91
C GLY A 369 28.84 -0.27 -5.37
N TRP A 370 29.68 -1.20 -4.87
CA TRP A 370 31.07 -1.33 -5.31
C TRP A 370 31.19 -1.66 -6.80
N ILE A 371 30.38 -2.60 -7.30
CA ILE A 371 30.36 -2.94 -8.73
C ILE A 371 30.02 -1.71 -9.59
N LEU A 372 29.03 -0.91 -9.19
CA LEU A 372 28.68 0.32 -9.91
C LEU A 372 29.80 1.36 -9.90
N ILE A 373 30.51 1.51 -8.77
CA ILE A 373 31.66 2.43 -8.66
C ILE A 373 32.79 1.98 -9.59
N VAL A 374 33.10 0.69 -9.61
CA VAL A 374 34.13 0.13 -10.50
C VAL A 374 33.73 0.30 -11.96
N LEU A 375 32.48 0.01 -12.32
CA LEU A 375 31.95 0.25 -13.67
C LEU A 375 32.03 1.71 -14.07
N ALA A 376 31.62 2.63 -13.19
CA ALA A 376 31.72 4.07 -13.46
C ALA A 376 33.18 4.50 -13.66
N GLY A 377 34.11 4.02 -12.83
CA GLY A 377 35.53 4.27 -12.97
C GLY A 377 36.11 3.72 -14.28
N LEU A 378 35.73 2.50 -14.65
CA LEU A 378 36.14 1.88 -15.92
C LEU A 378 35.59 2.65 -17.13
N MET A 379 34.30 3.01 -17.12
CA MET A 379 33.71 3.80 -18.20
C MET A 379 34.37 5.18 -18.32
N PHE A 380 34.65 5.84 -17.19
CA PHE A 380 35.33 7.13 -17.17
C PHE A 380 36.76 7.02 -17.71
N TRP A 381 37.49 5.97 -17.33
CA TRP A 381 38.83 5.68 -17.84
C TRP A 381 38.83 5.39 -19.35
N GLN A 382 37.86 4.62 -19.83
CA GLN A 382 37.67 4.35 -21.26
C GLN A 382 37.29 5.59 -22.06
N THR A 383 36.70 6.59 -21.41
CA THR A 383 36.35 7.89 -22.03
C THR A 383 37.54 8.86 -22.05
N THR A 384 38.66 8.54 -21.38
CA THR A 384 39.86 9.40 -21.32
C THR A 384 40.66 9.31 -22.63
N PRO A 385 41.16 10.44 -23.19
CA PRO A 385 41.82 10.47 -24.50
C PRO A 385 43.00 9.51 -24.64
N GLY A 386 43.78 9.31 -23.56
CA GLY A 386 44.93 8.40 -23.56
C GLY A 386 44.60 6.90 -23.70
N TYR A 387 43.35 6.48 -23.45
CA TYR A 387 42.91 5.09 -23.68
C TYR A 387 42.44 4.89 -25.14
N LEU A 388 41.71 5.87 -25.69
CA LEU A 388 41.21 5.88 -27.07
C LEU A 388 42.34 5.94 -28.12
N GLU A 389 43.45 6.60 -27.82
CA GLU A 389 44.61 6.65 -28.72
C GLU A 389 45.40 5.34 -28.77
N LYS A 390 45.36 4.52 -27.71
CA LYS A 390 46.18 3.31 -27.60
C LYS A 390 45.53 2.07 -28.25
N ASN A 391 44.19 2.05 -28.35
CA ASN A 391 43.45 0.92 -28.91
C ASN A 391 43.16 1.09 -30.42
N LYS A 392 44.17 0.82 -31.25
CA LYS A 392 44.05 0.78 -32.73
C LYS A 392 42.89 -0.09 -33.25
N LYS A 393 42.47 -1.11 -32.49
CA LYS A 393 41.32 -1.98 -32.81
C LYS A 393 39.98 -1.25 -32.71
N GLU A 394 39.78 -0.38 -31.73
CA GLU A 394 38.52 0.38 -31.59
C GLU A 394 38.39 1.44 -32.69
N GLN A 395 39.50 2.08 -33.09
CA GLN A 395 39.50 2.97 -34.25
C GLN A 395 39.19 2.25 -35.56
N ALA A 396 39.75 1.05 -35.76
CA ALA A 396 39.44 0.23 -36.93
C ALA A 396 37.97 -0.22 -36.95
N ILE A 397 37.43 -0.62 -35.79
CA ILE A 397 36.02 -0.99 -35.62
C ILE A 397 35.10 0.21 -35.86
N LEU A 398 35.41 1.39 -35.33
CA LEU A 398 34.67 2.63 -35.58
C LEU A 398 34.68 3.02 -37.06
N LYS A 399 35.83 2.87 -37.73
CA LYS A 399 35.99 3.18 -39.15
C LYS A 399 35.23 2.20 -40.04
N GLU A 400 35.24 0.91 -39.70
CA GLU A 400 34.46 -0.12 -40.39
C GLU A 400 32.95 0.05 -40.14
N PHE A 401 32.52 0.37 -38.91
CA PHE A 401 31.12 0.65 -38.61
C PHE A 401 30.60 1.88 -39.34
N LYS A 402 31.37 2.98 -39.37
CA LYS A 402 31.02 4.18 -40.16
C LYS A 402 30.89 3.86 -41.64
N LYS A 403 31.85 3.12 -42.21
CA LYS A 403 31.82 2.70 -43.61
C LYS A 403 30.58 1.85 -43.93
N ARG A 404 30.24 0.87 -43.09
CA ARG A 404 29.04 0.04 -43.29
C ARG A 404 27.73 0.82 -43.10
N ALA A 405 27.69 1.78 -42.18
CA ALA A 405 26.54 2.65 -41.99
C ALA A 405 26.32 3.59 -43.19
N GLU A 406 27.41 4.14 -43.75
CA GLU A 406 27.39 4.95 -44.97
C GLU A 406 26.99 4.12 -46.20
N GLU A 407 27.50 2.90 -46.35
CA GLU A 407 27.10 1.98 -47.42
C GLU A 407 25.62 1.56 -47.32
N ALA A 408 25.09 1.42 -46.10
CA ALA A 408 23.68 1.15 -45.86
C ALA A 408 22.80 2.38 -46.16
N ALA A 409 23.24 3.59 -45.77
CA ALA A 409 22.56 4.84 -46.08
C ALA A 409 22.55 5.15 -47.60
N ALA A 410 23.64 4.83 -48.30
CA ALA A 410 23.75 4.98 -49.75
C ALA A 410 22.90 3.95 -50.54
N LYS A 411 22.54 2.82 -49.92
CA LYS A 411 21.73 1.76 -50.53
C LYS A 411 20.21 1.92 -50.38
N GLY A 412 19.75 3.02 -49.75
CA GLY A 412 18.35 3.48 -49.78
C GLY A 412 17.30 2.38 -49.64
N ASN A 413 17.06 1.89 -48.43
CA ASN A 413 15.86 1.11 -48.07
C ASN A 413 15.38 1.46 -46.67
#